data_AF-A0A940VYA4-F1
#
_entry.id   AF-A0A940VYA4-F1
#
_cell.length_a   1.000
_cell.length_b   1.000
_cell.length_c   1.000
_cell.angle_alpha   90.00
_cell.angle_beta   90.00
_cell.angle_gamma   90.00
#
_symmetry.space_group_name_H-M   'P 1'
#
loop_
_entity.id
_entity.type
_entity.pdbx_description
1 polymer ?
#
loop_
_entity_poly.entity_id
_entity_poly.type
_entity_poly.pdbx_seq_one_letter_code
_entity_poly.pdbx_strand_id
1 'polypeptide(L)'
;MLQVLKQIYKYIKEESDVKMSTDMKEIYEQRLGRYQNAIALEPVDRIPIAIGSNNFAESYTASGQEVIYDPQKWLQSEMDFIRDYPEFDVLRNNRFWAPIYDVLGVKTYKFPGRDLAPHVAIQFSEAEYMLADEYDALIANSGQFMMEKFLPRVFSEMDKGSTRSHFAFLKAGMAQGMYAEIMRNRSIQLQNQCGMPQPMTGAFLAPFDLLGDVLRGLTGILRDIRRQPDKVLEACDILAPIMARHALATADPLRRYPIFVPTHKPTFMSPKQFDTFYWPSFKKTMEMIIAAGHKIRLYMEGDWGKHWHHMLELPKGSVICDIDDQGDIFKAKEEFGHHMCIAGGIPSQMFILGTPEEIDARVKILCEKLGVGGGYMMGGGCYLPVNSKPENVRAMVDAVMKYGWYDKNIKPRPLPPLPVSSEIPGLGQQQVLTPWEVKKTDLGGVTGNEALIRQPWETIEGMAFNWLWSWAF
;
A
#
# COMPACT_ATOMS: atom_id res chain seq x y z
N MET A 1 18.55 -7.92 27.38
CA MET A 1 18.83 -6.49 27.14
C MET A 1 20.14 -6.29 26.37
N LEU A 2 21.30 -6.74 26.88
CA LEU A 2 22.58 -6.61 26.16
C LEU A 2 22.63 -7.29 24.79
N GLN A 3 21.95 -8.43 24.62
CA GLN A 3 21.91 -9.18 23.37
C GLN A 3 21.03 -8.49 22.31
N VAL A 4 19.89 -7.93 22.74
CA VAL A 4 19.00 -7.09 21.92
C VAL A 4 19.72 -5.80 21.50
N LEU A 5 20.41 -5.13 22.43
CA LEU A 5 21.21 -3.93 22.14
C LEU A 5 22.37 -4.24 21.19
N LYS A 6 23.04 -5.39 21.32
CA LYS A 6 24.10 -5.81 20.38
C LYS A 6 23.55 -6.09 18.99
N GLN A 7 22.36 -6.66 18.88
CA GLN A 7 21.72 -6.97 17.60
C GLN A 7 21.22 -5.69 16.91
N ILE A 8 20.62 -4.77 17.67
CA ILE A 8 20.26 -3.42 17.21
C ILE A 8 21.50 -2.63 16.79
N TYR A 9 22.58 -2.66 17.58
CA TYR A 9 23.82 -1.92 17.28
C TYR A 9 24.57 -2.51 16.08
N LYS A 10 24.57 -3.83 15.91
CA LYS A 10 25.11 -4.49 14.71
C LYS A 10 24.31 -4.10 13.47
N TYR A 11 22.98 -4.14 13.56
CA TYR A 11 22.07 -3.71 12.51
C TYR A 11 22.31 -2.24 12.11
N ILE A 12 22.35 -1.32 13.07
CA ILE A 12 22.58 0.11 12.82
C ILE A 12 23.98 0.39 12.23
N LYS A 13 25.03 -0.28 12.72
CA LYS A 13 26.42 0.03 12.36
C LYS A 13 26.88 -0.62 11.04
N GLU A 14 26.42 -1.81 10.71
CA GLU A 14 26.76 -2.46 9.42
C GLU A 14 25.94 -1.85 8.26
N GLU A 15 24.76 -1.27 8.52
CA GLU A 15 23.87 -0.72 7.49
C GLU A 15 24.07 0.78 7.18
N SER A 16 24.69 1.56 8.07
CA SER A 16 24.78 3.03 7.93
C SER A 16 25.95 3.55 7.07
N ASP A 17 26.89 2.69 6.66
CA ASP A 17 28.11 3.10 5.95
C ASP A 17 28.20 2.66 4.46
N VAL A 18 27.20 1.94 3.93
CA VAL A 18 27.20 1.56 2.51
C VAL A 18 26.70 2.72 1.67
N LYS A 19 27.62 3.60 1.23
CA LYS A 19 27.34 4.63 0.22
C LYS A 19 27.04 3.96 -1.12
N MET A 20 25.95 4.37 -1.74
CA MET A 20 25.59 3.96 -3.11
C MET A 20 26.73 4.29 -4.07
N SER A 21 27.22 3.29 -4.81
CA SER A 21 28.24 3.50 -5.84
C SER A 21 27.67 4.33 -7.01
N THR A 22 28.54 4.92 -7.82
CA THR A 22 28.13 5.64 -9.03
C THR A 22 27.29 4.75 -9.96
N ASP A 23 27.68 3.49 -10.11
CA ASP A 23 26.96 2.52 -10.96
C ASP A 23 25.57 2.19 -10.40
N MET A 24 25.45 1.96 -9.08
CA MET A 24 24.15 1.70 -8.44
C MET A 24 23.24 2.93 -8.47
N LYS A 25 23.82 4.13 -8.36
CA LYS A 25 23.09 5.38 -8.51
C LYS A 25 22.49 5.50 -9.92
N GLU A 26 23.29 5.23 -10.95
CA GLU A 26 22.83 5.26 -12.33
C GLU A 26 21.70 4.25 -12.58
N ILE A 27 21.85 3.01 -12.09
CA ILE A 27 20.81 1.98 -12.18
C ILE A 27 19.52 2.42 -11.47
N TYR A 28 19.64 2.95 -10.25
CA TYR A 28 18.50 3.45 -9.49
C TYR A 28 17.77 4.58 -10.22
N GLU A 29 18.51 5.58 -10.71
CA GLU A 29 17.92 6.72 -11.43
C GLU A 29 17.26 6.29 -12.72
N GLN A 30 17.87 5.35 -13.47
CA GLN A 30 17.29 4.82 -14.69
C GLN A 30 15.98 4.04 -14.42
N ARG A 31 15.97 3.16 -13.41
CA ARG A 31 14.77 2.39 -13.02
C ARG A 31 13.67 3.31 -12.51
N LEU A 32 13.99 4.25 -11.63
CA LEU A 32 13.02 5.20 -11.09
C LEU A 32 12.46 6.11 -12.18
N GLY A 33 13.32 6.63 -13.06
CA GLY A 33 12.90 7.43 -14.20
C GLY A 33 11.98 6.66 -15.15
N ARG A 34 12.31 5.41 -15.45
CA ARG A 34 11.47 4.54 -16.30
C ARG A 34 10.11 4.31 -15.65
N TYR A 35 10.08 4.04 -14.34
CA TYR A 35 8.84 3.86 -13.59
C TYR A 35 8.00 5.14 -13.61
N GLN A 36 8.57 6.29 -13.24
CA GLN A 36 7.85 7.57 -13.18
C GLN A 36 7.36 8.04 -14.54
N ASN A 37 8.16 7.88 -15.60
CA ASN A 37 7.77 8.24 -16.95
C ASN A 37 6.60 7.38 -17.43
N ALA A 38 6.63 6.07 -17.20
CA ALA A 38 5.50 5.20 -17.56
C ALA A 38 4.20 5.61 -16.85
N ILE A 39 4.27 5.97 -15.56
CA ILE A 39 3.12 6.50 -14.79
C ILE A 39 2.59 7.79 -15.40
N ALA A 40 3.51 8.70 -15.76
CA ALA A 40 3.21 10.01 -16.33
C ALA A 40 2.78 9.94 -17.80
N LEU A 41 2.78 8.76 -18.43
CA LEU A 41 2.54 8.55 -19.86
C LEU A 41 3.58 9.27 -20.75
N GLU A 42 4.81 9.40 -20.24
CA GLU A 42 5.96 9.97 -20.93
C GLU A 42 6.79 8.88 -21.63
N PRO A 43 7.62 9.25 -22.62
CA PRO A 43 8.51 8.30 -23.29
C PRO A 43 9.43 7.54 -22.32
N VAL A 44 9.56 6.24 -22.56
CA VAL A 44 10.46 5.31 -21.85
C VAL A 44 11.27 4.51 -22.86
N ASP A 45 12.42 3.99 -22.43
CA ASP A 45 13.31 3.19 -23.28
C ASP A 45 12.78 1.79 -23.55
N ARG A 46 12.15 1.16 -22.56
CA ARG A 46 11.43 -0.12 -22.66
C ARG A 46 10.26 -0.20 -21.70
N ILE A 47 9.38 -1.18 -21.91
CA ILE A 47 8.33 -1.55 -20.95
C ILE A 47 8.97 -1.83 -19.58
N PRO A 48 8.53 -1.15 -18.50
CA PRO A 48 9.01 -1.44 -17.15
C PRO A 48 8.48 -2.79 -16.67
N ILE A 49 9.32 -3.53 -15.94
CA ILE A 49 8.96 -4.72 -15.15
C ILE A 49 8.70 -4.24 -13.73
N ALA A 50 7.43 -4.06 -13.39
CA ALA A 50 6.99 -3.39 -12.17
C ALA A 50 5.94 -4.21 -11.40
N ILE A 51 6.23 -5.49 -11.19
CA ILE A 51 5.31 -6.48 -10.64
C ILE A 51 5.45 -6.57 -9.10
N GLY A 52 4.34 -6.87 -8.43
CA GLY A 52 4.39 -7.33 -7.04
C GLY A 52 4.89 -8.74 -6.92
N SER A 53 5.28 -9.11 -5.71
CA SER A 53 5.75 -10.44 -5.37
C SER A 53 4.84 -11.09 -4.35
N ASN A 54 4.32 -10.31 -3.40
CA ASN A 54 3.39 -10.77 -2.36
C ASN A 54 3.73 -12.19 -1.86
N ASN A 55 4.96 -12.34 -1.36
CA ASN A 55 5.63 -13.54 -0.81
C ASN A 55 6.63 -14.27 -1.73
N PHE A 56 6.61 -14.15 -3.05
CA PHE A 56 7.53 -14.93 -3.91
C PHE A 56 9.04 -14.60 -3.69
N ALA A 57 9.44 -13.36 -3.93
CA ALA A 57 10.76 -12.79 -3.70
C ALA A 57 11.12 -12.69 -2.20
N GLU A 58 10.14 -12.43 -1.34
CA GLU A 58 10.35 -12.29 0.10
C GLU A 58 10.65 -13.64 0.73
N SER A 59 10.03 -14.71 0.24
CA SER A 59 10.31 -16.09 0.63
C SER A 59 11.25 -16.82 -0.33
N TYR A 60 12.06 -16.08 -1.10
CA TYR A 60 12.96 -16.66 -2.10
C TYR A 60 14.02 -17.58 -1.48
N THR A 61 14.58 -17.19 -0.34
CA THR A 61 15.57 -17.98 0.42
C THR A 61 15.17 -18.22 1.88
N ALA A 62 13.96 -17.80 2.28
CA ALA A 62 13.43 -17.91 3.64
C ALA A 62 11.97 -18.38 3.66
N SER A 63 11.53 -18.98 4.76
CA SER A 63 10.13 -19.36 4.98
C SER A 63 9.23 -18.16 5.28
N GLY A 64 7.90 -18.32 5.08
CA GLY A 64 6.92 -17.27 5.38
C GLY A 64 6.99 -16.77 6.83
N GLN A 65 7.23 -17.66 7.81
CA GLN A 65 7.45 -17.28 9.21
C GLN A 65 8.73 -16.45 9.39
N GLU A 66 9.84 -16.85 8.76
CA GLU A 66 11.12 -16.15 8.92
C GLU A 66 11.03 -14.71 8.38
N VAL A 67 10.39 -14.51 7.24
CA VAL A 67 10.25 -13.19 6.61
C VAL A 67 9.52 -12.18 7.50
N ILE A 68 8.49 -12.62 8.23
CA ILE A 68 7.65 -11.72 9.04
C ILE A 68 8.18 -11.52 10.47
N TYR A 69 9.11 -12.35 10.94
CA TYR A 69 9.70 -12.28 12.28
C TYR A 69 11.18 -11.83 12.27
N ASP A 70 11.90 -12.04 11.18
CA ASP A 70 13.33 -11.72 11.02
C ASP A 70 13.55 -10.75 9.85
N PRO A 71 13.68 -9.44 10.13
CA PRO A 71 13.92 -8.42 9.12
C PRO A 71 15.18 -8.64 8.26
N GLN A 72 16.20 -9.34 8.78
CA GLN A 72 17.42 -9.60 8.03
C GLN A 72 17.19 -10.67 6.96
N LYS A 73 16.45 -11.73 7.30
CA LYS A 73 16.08 -12.78 6.34
C LYS A 73 15.16 -12.25 5.24
N TRP A 74 14.24 -11.35 5.60
CA TRP A 74 13.41 -10.66 4.62
C TRP A 74 14.26 -9.85 3.64
N LEU A 75 15.11 -8.94 4.13
CA LEU A 75 15.97 -8.13 3.28
C LEU A 75 16.89 -9.00 2.40
N GLN A 76 17.50 -10.03 2.98
CA GLN A 76 18.41 -10.91 2.25
C GLN A 76 17.71 -11.67 1.12
N SER A 77 16.50 -12.19 1.36
CA SER A 77 15.72 -12.89 0.34
C SER A 77 15.41 -12.01 -0.85
N GLU A 78 15.01 -10.75 -0.60
CA GLU A 78 14.74 -9.79 -1.66
C GLU A 78 16.00 -9.39 -2.43
N MET A 79 17.12 -9.21 -1.73
CA MET A 79 18.40 -8.92 -2.38
C MET A 79 18.85 -10.07 -3.27
N ASP A 80 18.70 -11.33 -2.82
CA ASP A 80 19.03 -12.50 -3.63
C ASP A 80 18.13 -12.61 -4.85
N PHE A 81 16.82 -12.40 -4.69
CA PHE A 81 15.90 -12.31 -5.82
C PHE A 81 16.32 -11.22 -6.81
N ILE A 82 16.62 -10.00 -6.36
CA ILE A 82 17.00 -8.90 -7.26
C ILE A 82 18.34 -9.17 -7.97
N ARG A 83 19.28 -9.89 -7.33
CA ARG A 83 20.54 -10.30 -7.96
C ARG A 83 20.31 -11.32 -9.06
N ASP A 84 19.37 -12.24 -8.87
CA ASP A 84 19.01 -13.22 -9.90
C ASP A 84 18.18 -12.57 -11.00
N TYR A 85 17.35 -11.57 -10.70
CA TYR A 85 16.47 -10.85 -11.63
C TYR A 85 16.78 -9.34 -11.70
N PRO A 86 17.99 -8.93 -12.14
CA PRO A 86 18.40 -7.53 -12.15
C PRO A 86 17.64 -6.67 -13.17
N GLU A 87 16.84 -7.26 -14.04
CA GLU A 87 16.04 -6.54 -15.03
C GLU A 87 14.77 -5.90 -14.45
N PHE A 88 14.36 -6.30 -13.25
CA PHE A 88 13.22 -5.67 -12.56
C PHE A 88 13.47 -4.18 -12.32
N ASP A 89 12.43 -3.38 -12.51
CA ASP A 89 12.50 -1.92 -12.37
C ASP A 89 12.01 -1.46 -11.00
N VAL A 90 10.97 -2.12 -10.47
CA VAL A 90 10.50 -1.97 -9.09
C VAL A 90 9.97 -3.32 -8.61
N LEU A 91 10.08 -3.59 -7.30
CA LEU A 91 9.62 -4.84 -6.68
C LEU A 91 8.67 -4.54 -5.52
N ARG A 92 7.38 -4.83 -5.70
CA ARG A 92 6.36 -4.65 -4.64
C ARG A 92 6.27 -5.88 -3.76
N ASN A 93 6.38 -5.67 -2.46
CA ASN A 93 6.51 -6.74 -1.49
C ASN A 93 5.38 -6.75 -0.46
N ASN A 94 5.34 -7.82 0.33
CA ASN A 94 4.40 -8.08 1.40
C ASN A 94 4.88 -7.40 2.69
N ARG A 95 4.07 -6.48 3.22
CA ARG A 95 4.46 -5.57 4.31
C ARG A 95 3.96 -6.08 5.66
N PHE A 96 4.66 -7.02 6.29
CA PHE A 96 4.30 -7.43 7.65
C PHE A 96 5.52 -7.71 8.51
N TRP A 97 5.56 -7.09 9.68
CA TRP A 97 6.44 -7.50 10.77
C TRP A 97 5.54 -7.94 11.93
N ALA A 98 5.34 -9.25 12.06
CA ALA A 98 4.38 -9.85 12.97
C ALA A 98 4.49 -9.36 14.43
N PRO A 99 5.68 -9.05 14.99
CA PRO A 99 5.79 -8.55 16.35
C PRO A 99 4.95 -7.30 16.68
N ILE A 100 4.68 -6.40 15.72
CA ILE A 100 3.81 -5.23 15.98
C ILE A 100 2.35 -5.64 16.23
N TYR A 101 1.92 -6.76 15.66
CA TYR A 101 0.61 -7.35 15.88
C TYR A 101 0.57 -8.19 17.16
N ASP A 102 1.68 -8.88 17.47
CA ASP A 102 1.81 -9.69 18.69
C ASP A 102 1.70 -8.84 19.97
N VAL A 103 2.26 -7.64 19.98
CA VAL A 103 2.27 -6.80 21.20
C VAL A 103 0.88 -6.32 21.63
N LEU A 104 -0.08 -6.28 20.71
CA LEU A 104 -1.49 -5.90 20.94
C LEU A 104 -2.44 -7.12 20.90
N GLY A 105 -1.94 -8.29 20.49
CA GLY A 105 -2.74 -9.49 20.31
C GLY A 105 -3.85 -9.29 19.29
N VAL A 106 -3.50 -8.76 18.11
CA VAL A 106 -4.43 -8.45 17.02
C VAL A 106 -5.12 -9.71 16.48
N LYS A 107 -6.45 -9.67 16.38
CA LYS A 107 -7.31 -10.80 15.97
C LYS A 107 -7.63 -10.84 14.47
N THR A 108 -7.41 -9.75 13.73
CA THR A 108 -7.76 -9.63 12.30
C THR A 108 -6.82 -10.40 11.37
N TYR A 109 -5.70 -10.91 11.87
CA TYR A 109 -4.72 -11.66 11.08
C TYR A 109 -4.26 -12.94 11.79
N LYS A 110 -3.99 -13.96 10.99
CA LYS A 110 -3.32 -15.19 11.39
C LYS A 110 -1.95 -15.26 10.73
N PHE A 111 -0.91 -15.48 11.53
CA PHE A 111 0.48 -15.45 11.07
C PHE A 111 1.11 -16.85 10.94
N PRO A 112 1.92 -17.09 9.91
CA PRO A 112 2.76 -18.28 9.76
C PRO A 112 3.65 -18.54 10.97
N GLY A 113 3.61 -19.78 11.47
CA GLY A 113 4.39 -20.21 12.64
C GLY A 113 3.84 -19.76 14.00
N ARG A 114 2.82 -18.89 14.02
CA ARG A 114 2.07 -18.50 15.23
C ARG A 114 0.69 -19.16 15.25
N ASP A 115 -0.07 -18.96 14.18
CA ASP A 115 -1.46 -19.44 14.01
C ASP A 115 -1.59 -20.45 12.86
N LEU A 116 -0.68 -20.36 11.87
CA LEU A 116 -0.69 -21.16 10.64
C LEU A 116 0.60 -21.99 10.54
N ALA A 117 0.65 -22.94 9.60
CA ALA A 117 1.89 -23.64 9.30
C ALA A 117 3.00 -22.65 8.80
N PRO A 118 4.29 -22.88 9.11
CA PRO A 118 5.36 -21.90 8.87
C PRO A 118 5.57 -21.44 7.42
N HIS A 119 5.11 -22.22 6.44
CA HIS A 119 5.31 -22.00 5.00
C HIS A 119 4.08 -21.43 4.29
N VAL A 120 2.98 -21.23 5.01
CA VAL A 120 1.74 -20.66 4.44
C VAL A 120 1.85 -19.14 4.44
N ALA A 121 1.11 -18.44 3.59
CA ALA A 121 1.01 -16.98 3.63
C ALA A 121 0.15 -16.50 4.82
N ILE A 122 0.22 -15.21 5.15
CA ILE A 122 -0.67 -14.58 6.13
C ILE A 122 -2.12 -14.73 5.68
N GLN A 123 -3.02 -14.95 6.64
CA GLN A 123 -4.46 -14.98 6.39
C GLN A 123 -5.15 -13.83 7.12
N PHE A 124 -5.94 -13.05 6.39
CA PHE A 124 -6.88 -12.10 6.97
C PHE A 124 -8.10 -12.84 7.53
N SER A 125 -8.54 -12.47 8.73
CA SER A 125 -9.68 -13.03 9.43
C SER A 125 -10.77 -11.98 9.54
N GLU A 126 -11.67 -11.99 8.56
CA GLU A 126 -12.82 -11.10 8.52
C GLU A 126 -13.82 -11.44 9.65
N ALA A 127 -14.35 -10.40 10.31
CA ALA A 127 -15.47 -10.52 11.23
C ALA A 127 -16.26 -9.19 11.30
N GLU A 128 -17.42 -9.22 11.97
CA GLU A 128 -18.22 -8.04 12.26
C GLU A 128 -17.69 -7.35 13.53
N TYR A 129 -16.81 -6.36 13.37
CA TYR A 129 -16.20 -5.62 14.50
C TYR A 129 -16.92 -4.29 14.82
N MET A 130 -17.79 -3.83 13.94
CA MET A 130 -18.73 -2.72 14.11
C MET A 130 -20.15 -3.29 13.97
N LEU A 131 -21.04 -2.97 14.90
CA LEU A 131 -22.44 -3.40 14.85
C LEU A 131 -23.28 -2.45 13.99
N ALA A 132 -24.43 -2.95 13.52
CA ALA A 132 -25.29 -2.21 12.61
C ALA A 132 -25.89 -0.92 13.21
N ASP A 133 -26.01 -0.83 14.54
CA ASP A 133 -26.52 0.33 15.28
C ASP A 133 -25.42 1.31 15.72
N GLU A 134 -24.16 1.07 15.31
CA GLU A 134 -23.01 1.89 15.72
C GLU A 134 -22.54 2.90 14.66
N TYR A 135 -23.25 3.05 13.54
CA TYR A 135 -22.95 4.08 12.53
C TYR A 135 -22.94 5.48 13.14
N ASP A 136 -23.91 5.79 14.00
CA ASP A 136 -23.98 7.10 14.65
C ASP A 136 -22.77 7.39 15.54
N ALA A 137 -22.23 6.36 16.22
CA ALA A 137 -21.02 6.50 17.01
C ALA A 137 -19.78 6.76 16.14
N LEU A 138 -19.65 6.02 15.03
CA LEU A 138 -18.57 6.22 14.05
C LEU A 138 -18.64 7.62 13.42
N ILE A 139 -19.82 8.05 13.02
CA ILE A 139 -20.05 9.34 12.34
C ILE A 139 -19.83 10.50 13.30
N ALA A 140 -20.34 10.41 14.53
CA ALA A 140 -20.26 11.50 15.50
C ALA A 140 -18.82 11.75 15.98
N ASN A 141 -18.07 10.70 16.31
CA ASN A 141 -16.68 10.81 16.71
C ASN A 141 -15.91 9.52 16.39
N SER A 142 -15.31 9.52 15.21
CA SER A 142 -14.63 8.35 14.66
C SER A 142 -13.43 7.89 15.51
N GLY A 143 -12.68 8.81 16.13
CA GLY A 143 -11.58 8.47 17.03
C GLY A 143 -12.05 7.82 18.33
N GLN A 144 -13.14 8.35 18.92
CA GLN A 144 -13.74 7.77 20.11
C GLN A 144 -14.34 6.39 19.80
N PHE A 145 -15.03 6.24 18.67
CA PHE A 145 -15.52 4.95 18.19
C PHE A 145 -14.38 3.93 18.06
N MET A 146 -13.24 4.33 17.46
CA MET A 146 -12.08 3.46 17.33
C MET A 146 -11.59 3.00 18.71
N MET A 147 -11.40 3.93 19.65
CA MET A 147 -10.86 3.62 20.99
C MET A 147 -11.82 2.82 21.88
N GLU A 148 -13.12 3.12 21.84
CA GLU A 148 -14.10 2.57 22.78
C GLU A 148 -14.85 1.35 22.25
N LYS A 149 -14.92 1.17 20.93
CA LYS A 149 -15.71 0.10 20.29
C LYS A 149 -14.83 -0.84 19.47
N PHE A 150 -14.13 -0.32 18.48
CA PHE A 150 -13.43 -1.15 17.50
C PHE A 150 -12.15 -1.80 18.08
N LEU A 151 -11.19 -1.01 18.57
CA LEU A 151 -9.91 -1.52 19.07
C LEU A 151 -10.05 -2.54 20.21
N PRO A 152 -10.95 -2.36 21.20
CA PRO A 152 -11.19 -3.39 22.21
C PRO A 152 -11.64 -4.74 21.63
N ARG A 153 -12.35 -4.75 20.49
CA ARG A 153 -12.80 -5.99 19.85
C ARG A 153 -11.67 -6.68 19.10
N VAL A 154 -10.76 -5.92 18.48
CA VAL A 154 -9.66 -6.46 17.66
C VAL A 154 -8.37 -6.73 18.44
N PHE A 155 -8.13 -6.04 19.57
CA PHE A 155 -6.93 -6.20 20.39
C PHE A 155 -7.20 -7.03 21.65
N SER A 156 -6.78 -8.29 21.64
CA SER A 156 -6.99 -9.18 22.78
C SER A 156 -6.25 -8.75 24.05
N GLU A 157 -5.22 -7.89 23.95
CA GLU A 157 -4.51 -7.35 25.12
C GLU A 157 -5.36 -6.34 25.91
N MET A 158 -6.36 -5.71 25.30
CA MET A 158 -7.24 -4.75 25.99
C MET A 158 -8.17 -5.43 27.01
N ASP A 159 -8.48 -6.70 26.81
CA ASP A 159 -9.32 -7.51 27.70
C ASP A 159 -8.56 -8.04 28.94
N LYS A 160 -7.24 -7.81 29.04
CA LYS A 160 -6.37 -8.43 30.05
C LYS A 160 -6.10 -7.57 31.28
N GLY A 161 -6.97 -6.59 31.54
CA GLY A 161 -6.87 -5.64 32.66
C GLY A 161 -6.01 -4.42 32.33
N SER A 162 -6.24 -3.33 33.08
CA SER A 162 -5.70 -1.99 32.77
C SER A 162 -4.17 -1.95 32.68
N THR A 163 -3.45 -2.56 33.63
CA THR A 163 -1.98 -2.58 33.61
C THR A 163 -1.43 -3.25 32.35
N ARG A 164 -1.95 -4.43 31.99
CA ARG A 164 -1.47 -5.17 30.81
C ARG A 164 -1.87 -4.46 29.51
N SER A 165 -3.08 -3.92 29.45
CA SER A 165 -3.56 -3.11 28.32
C SER A 165 -2.70 -1.86 28.10
N HIS A 166 -2.49 -1.03 29.13
CA HIS A 166 -1.65 0.17 29.01
C HIS A 166 -0.21 -0.16 28.60
N PHE A 167 0.35 -1.25 29.16
CA PHE A 167 1.69 -1.68 28.79
C PHE A 167 1.75 -2.24 27.35
N ALA A 168 0.67 -2.84 26.85
CA ALA A 168 0.55 -3.26 25.46
C ALA A 168 0.61 -2.06 24.50
N PHE A 169 -0.10 -0.96 24.80
CA PHE A 169 0.01 0.28 24.03
C PHE A 169 1.41 0.92 24.09
N LEU A 170 2.07 0.89 25.26
CA LEU A 170 3.46 1.34 25.38
C LEU A 170 4.39 0.51 24.47
N LYS A 171 4.27 -0.81 24.50
CA LYS A 171 5.02 -1.71 23.60
C LYS A 171 4.70 -1.43 22.14
N ALA A 172 3.42 -1.17 21.80
CA ALA A 172 3.01 -0.87 20.43
C ALA A 172 3.65 0.40 19.89
N GLY A 173 3.75 1.46 20.69
CA GLY A 173 4.49 2.68 20.30
C GLY A 173 5.97 2.42 20.02
N MET A 174 6.64 1.62 20.87
CA MET A 174 8.03 1.22 20.63
C MET A 174 8.19 0.34 19.39
N ALA A 175 7.30 -0.64 19.22
CA ALA A 175 7.28 -1.54 18.07
C ALA A 175 7.01 -0.78 16.76
N GLN A 176 6.15 0.25 16.78
CA GLN A 176 5.93 1.13 15.63
C GLN A 176 7.21 1.86 15.22
N GLY A 177 7.98 2.38 16.20
CA GLY A 177 9.27 3.01 15.94
C GLY A 177 10.29 2.04 15.34
N MET A 178 10.37 0.83 15.88
CA MET A 178 11.23 -0.25 15.34
C MET A 178 10.81 -0.62 13.92
N TYR A 179 9.50 -0.76 13.66
CA TYR A 179 8.99 -1.11 12.34
C TYR A 179 9.31 -0.03 11.31
N ALA A 180 9.15 1.24 11.66
CA ALA A 180 9.53 2.37 10.80
C ALA A 180 11.03 2.35 10.48
N GLU A 181 11.89 2.05 11.46
CA GLU A 181 13.33 1.92 11.24
C GLU A 181 13.68 0.74 10.32
N ILE A 182 13.08 -0.43 10.54
CA ILE A 182 13.25 -1.61 9.68
C ILE A 182 12.87 -1.28 8.24
N MET A 183 11.70 -0.66 8.03
CA MET A 183 11.24 -0.29 6.67
C MET A 183 12.19 0.69 5.99
N ARG A 184 12.67 1.70 6.74
CA ARG A 184 13.59 2.71 6.24
C ARG A 184 14.93 2.08 5.86
N ASN A 185 15.52 1.28 6.74
CA ASN A 185 16.82 0.65 6.50
C ASN A 185 16.74 -0.34 5.34
N ARG A 186 15.73 -1.22 5.33
CA ARG A 186 15.45 -2.11 4.20
C ARG A 186 15.42 -1.34 2.87
N SER A 187 14.68 -0.23 2.82
CA SER A 187 14.57 0.59 1.60
C SER A 187 15.91 1.18 1.16
N ILE A 188 16.71 1.68 2.11
CA ILE A 188 18.05 2.23 1.84
C ILE A 188 18.99 1.14 1.35
N GLN A 189 18.97 -0.05 1.94
CA GLN A 189 19.84 -1.17 1.53
C GLN A 189 19.52 -1.63 0.12
N LEU A 190 18.24 -1.83 -0.21
CA LEU A 190 17.82 -2.21 -1.57
C LEU A 190 18.19 -1.14 -2.61
N GLN A 191 18.08 0.14 -2.26
CA GLN A 191 18.52 1.23 -3.12
C GLN A 191 20.04 1.22 -3.30
N ASN A 192 20.81 1.19 -2.21
CA ASN A 192 22.25 1.38 -2.26
C ASN A 192 23.00 0.17 -2.82
N GLN A 193 22.53 -1.05 -2.53
CA GLN A 193 23.21 -2.29 -2.91
C GLN A 193 22.68 -2.91 -4.20
N CYS A 194 21.39 -2.68 -4.51
CA CYS A 194 20.76 -3.30 -5.67
C CYS A 194 20.28 -2.28 -6.71
N GLY A 195 20.40 -0.97 -6.44
CA GLY A 195 19.83 0.08 -7.30
C GLY A 195 18.30 -0.02 -7.41
N MET A 196 17.61 -0.62 -6.44
CA MET A 196 16.18 -0.96 -6.54
C MET A 196 15.30 0.13 -5.90
N PRO A 197 14.47 0.84 -6.68
CA PRO A 197 13.50 1.79 -6.15
C PRO A 197 12.34 1.10 -5.42
N GLN A 198 11.68 1.83 -4.53
CA GLN A 198 10.41 1.39 -3.98
C GLN A 198 9.31 1.47 -5.06
N PRO A 199 8.34 0.56 -5.07
CA PRO A 199 7.21 0.63 -6.00
C PRO A 199 6.12 1.57 -5.51
N MET A 200 5.99 1.75 -4.20
CA MET A 200 4.95 2.54 -3.56
C MET A 200 5.35 2.89 -2.13
N THR A 201 4.77 3.94 -1.56
CA THR A 201 4.96 4.32 -0.15
C THR A 201 3.66 4.93 0.36
N GLY A 202 3.21 4.48 1.53
CA GLY A 202 1.85 4.72 2.01
C GLY A 202 0.82 3.77 1.41
N ALA A 203 -0.33 3.69 2.07
CA ALA A 203 -1.50 2.97 1.59
C ALA A 203 -2.80 3.51 2.21
N PHE A 204 -3.95 3.19 1.63
CA PHE A 204 -5.27 3.40 2.22
C PHE A 204 -6.29 2.41 1.63
N LEU A 205 -7.42 2.24 2.31
CA LEU A 205 -8.59 1.54 1.75
C LEU A 205 -9.61 2.57 1.24
N ALA A 206 -10.35 2.21 0.19
CA ALA A 206 -11.52 2.98 -0.17
C ALA A 206 -12.51 3.03 1.03
N PRO A 207 -13.22 4.14 1.29
CA PRO A 207 -14.10 4.24 2.46
C PRO A 207 -15.14 3.11 2.57
N PHE A 208 -15.67 2.65 1.44
CA PHE A 208 -16.60 1.52 1.40
C PHE A 208 -15.89 0.18 1.68
N ASP A 209 -14.67 -0.03 1.16
CA ASP A 209 -13.86 -1.22 1.46
C ASP A 209 -13.50 -1.27 2.95
N LEU A 210 -13.11 -0.14 3.56
CA LEU A 210 -12.86 -0.04 5.00
C LEU A 210 -14.07 -0.51 5.83
N LEU A 211 -15.28 -0.09 5.46
CA LEU A 211 -16.51 -0.58 6.07
C LEU A 211 -16.71 -2.08 5.81
N GLY A 212 -16.50 -2.53 4.59
CA GLY A 212 -16.80 -3.90 4.14
C GLY A 212 -15.75 -4.96 4.45
N ASP A 213 -14.52 -4.59 4.74
CA ASP A 213 -13.42 -5.52 5.04
C ASP A 213 -13.24 -5.69 6.53
N VAL A 214 -13.16 -4.58 7.26
CA VAL A 214 -12.72 -4.62 8.66
C VAL A 214 -13.80 -4.19 9.64
N LEU A 215 -14.62 -3.17 9.33
CA LEU A 215 -15.60 -2.70 10.32
C LEU A 215 -16.85 -3.59 10.35
N ARG A 216 -17.69 -3.54 9.32
CA ARG A 216 -18.96 -4.29 9.24
C ARG A 216 -18.79 -5.70 8.70
N GLY A 217 -17.68 -5.96 7.97
CA GLY A 217 -17.51 -7.16 7.16
C GLY A 217 -18.47 -7.19 5.95
N LEU A 218 -18.22 -8.11 5.04
CA LEU A 218 -18.91 -8.28 3.77
C LEU A 218 -20.40 -8.54 3.98
N THR A 219 -20.75 -9.44 4.90
CA THR A 219 -22.15 -9.77 5.16
C THR A 219 -22.90 -8.58 5.77
N GLY A 220 -22.25 -7.83 6.68
CA GLY A 220 -22.84 -6.66 7.32
C GLY A 220 -23.08 -5.54 6.33
N ILE A 221 -22.06 -5.15 5.57
CA ILE A 221 -22.15 -4.02 4.64
C ILE A 221 -23.15 -4.26 3.52
N LEU A 222 -23.24 -5.49 2.98
CA LEU A 222 -24.19 -5.83 1.92
C LEU A 222 -25.66 -5.79 2.39
N ARG A 223 -25.91 -5.96 3.69
CA ARG A 223 -27.24 -5.76 4.28
C ARG A 223 -27.52 -4.28 4.50
N ASP A 224 -26.53 -3.53 4.94
CA ASP A 224 -26.69 -2.12 5.31
C ASP A 224 -26.95 -1.21 4.12
N ILE A 225 -26.36 -1.48 2.94
CA ILE A 225 -26.69 -0.74 1.70
C ILE A 225 -28.18 -0.85 1.30
N ARG A 226 -28.94 -1.79 1.89
CA ARG A 226 -30.38 -1.91 1.69
C ARG A 226 -31.19 -1.41 2.88
N ARG A 227 -30.71 -1.62 4.11
CA ARG A 227 -31.46 -1.35 5.34
C ARG A 227 -31.28 0.07 5.87
N GLN A 228 -30.10 0.63 5.69
CA GLN A 228 -29.71 1.95 6.20
C GLN A 228 -28.72 2.64 5.24
N PRO A 229 -29.08 2.78 3.95
CA PRO A 229 -28.17 3.29 2.91
C PRO A 229 -27.62 4.68 3.24
N ASP A 230 -28.44 5.56 3.82
CA ASP A 230 -28.03 6.91 4.18
C ASP A 230 -26.89 6.92 5.20
N LYS A 231 -26.92 6.00 6.18
CA LYS A 231 -25.86 5.84 7.17
C LYS A 231 -24.56 5.31 6.56
N VAL A 232 -24.66 4.42 5.58
CA VAL A 232 -23.48 3.94 4.84
C VAL A 232 -22.84 5.08 4.05
N LEU A 233 -23.64 5.91 3.37
CA LEU A 233 -23.16 7.04 2.60
C LEU A 233 -22.51 8.12 3.50
N GLU A 234 -23.17 8.46 4.61
CA GLU A 234 -22.65 9.41 5.60
C GLU A 234 -21.32 8.92 6.21
N ALA A 235 -21.23 7.64 6.58
CA ALA A 235 -19.99 7.04 7.05
C ALA A 235 -18.88 7.05 5.99
N CYS A 236 -19.19 6.74 4.73
CA CYS A 236 -18.20 6.84 3.66
C CYS A 236 -17.69 8.28 3.48
N ASP A 237 -18.55 9.30 3.63
CA ASP A 237 -18.15 10.70 3.47
C ASP A 237 -17.21 11.18 4.58
N ILE A 238 -17.48 10.82 5.84
CA ILE A 238 -16.59 11.17 6.98
C ILE A 238 -15.28 10.37 6.97
N LEU A 239 -15.30 9.15 6.43
CA LEU A 239 -14.11 8.30 6.31
C LEU A 239 -13.16 8.75 5.17
N ALA A 240 -13.67 9.40 4.13
CA ALA A 240 -12.85 9.87 3.00
C ALA A 240 -11.65 10.76 3.42
N PRO A 241 -11.82 11.87 4.16
CA PRO A 241 -10.69 12.70 4.60
C PRO A 241 -9.79 11.97 5.61
N ILE A 242 -10.32 11.02 6.38
CA ILE A 242 -9.55 10.20 7.32
C ILE A 242 -8.59 9.28 6.55
N MET A 243 -9.09 8.59 5.52
CA MET A 243 -8.28 7.71 4.66
C MET A 243 -7.23 8.49 3.86
N ALA A 244 -7.58 9.68 3.37
CA ALA A 244 -6.59 10.55 2.73
C ALA A 244 -5.47 10.97 3.70
N ARG A 245 -5.79 11.31 4.96
CA ARG A 245 -4.78 11.63 5.99
C ARG A 245 -3.90 10.43 6.33
N HIS A 246 -4.51 9.25 6.47
CA HIS A 246 -3.77 8.02 6.74
C HIS A 246 -2.77 7.70 5.61
N ALA A 247 -3.22 7.81 4.35
CA ALA A 247 -2.36 7.70 3.17
C ALA A 247 -1.19 8.70 3.22
N LEU A 248 -1.47 9.99 3.45
CA LEU A 248 -0.45 11.04 3.43
C LEU A 248 0.53 10.94 4.60
N ALA A 249 0.08 10.48 5.78
CA ALA A 249 0.93 10.31 6.95
C ALA A 249 2.00 9.22 6.77
N THR A 250 1.78 8.29 5.84
CA THR A 250 2.67 7.16 5.56
C THR A 250 3.31 7.23 4.17
N ALA A 251 3.08 8.31 3.42
CA ALA A 251 3.56 8.49 2.05
C ALA A 251 5.06 8.87 1.97
N ASP A 252 5.65 8.76 0.77
CA ASP A 252 7.01 9.26 0.53
C ASP A 252 7.03 10.79 0.59
N PRO A 253 7.72 11.43 1.55
CA PRO A 253 7.74 12.89 1.66
C PRO A 253 8.35 13.58 0.42
N LEU A 254 9.15 12.85 -0.37
CA LEU A 254 9.72 13.32 -1.62
C LEU A 254 8.81 13.09 -2.84
N ARG A 255 7.65 12.45 -2.65
CA ARG A 255 6.63 12.19 -3.69
C ARG A 255 7.17 11.43 -4.91
N ARG A 256 8.20 10.60 -4.72
CA ARG A 256 8.80 9.81 -5.80
C ARG A 256 7.96 8.59 -6.14
N TYR A 257 7.24 8.05 -5.14
CA TYR A 257 6.51 6.79 -5.22
C TYR A 257 5.01 7.01 -5.05
N PRO A 258 4.16 6.23 -5.75
CA PRO A 258 2.72 6.29 -5.59
C PRO A 258 2.26 5.75 -4.23
N ILE A 259 1.07 6.15 -3.81
CA ILE A 259 0.36 5.58 -2.66
C ILE A 259 -0.48 4.39 -3.14
N PHE A 260 -0.46 3.28 -2.40
CA PHE A 260 -1.17 2.06 -2.78
C PHE A 260 -2.63 2.03 -2.30
N VAL A 261 -3.53 1.48 -3.09
CA VAL A 261 -4.88 1.12 -2.66
C VAL A 261 -5.32 -0.21 -3.28
N PRO A 262 -5.59 -1.25 -2.46
CA PRO A 262 -6.33 -2.42 -2.91
C PRO A 262 -7.84 -2.13 -2.92
N THR A 263 -8.58 -2.77 -3.81
CA THR A 263 -10.03 -2.57 -3.93
C THR A 263 -10.79 -3.87 -4.00
N HIS A 264 -11.53 -4.20 -2.94
CA HIS A 264 -12.05 -5.56 -2.76
C HIS A 264 -13.52 -5.71 -3.16
N LYS A 265 -14.35 -4.67 -2.98
CA LYS A 265 -15.80 -4.76 -3.24
C LYS A 265 -16.28 -4.47 -4.67
N PRO A 266 -15.62 -3.66 -5.50
CA PRO A 266 -16.15 -3.25 -6.80
C PRO A 266 -16.58 -4.39 -7.74
N THR A 267 -15.85 -5.49 -7.77
CA THR A 267 -16.18 -6.70 -8.56
C THR A 267 -17.54 -7.33 -8.19
N PHE A 268 -18.02 -7.12 -6.96
CA PHE A 268 -19.32 -7.62 -6.50
C PHE A 268 -20.47 -6.62 -6.70
N MET A 269 -20.19 -5.41 -7.19
CA MET A 269 -21.16 -4.32 -7.27
C MET A 269 -21.71 -4.17 -8.69
N SER A 270 -23.03 -4.01 -8.80
CA SER A 270 -23.64 -3.49 -10.03
C SER A 270 -23.19 -2.04 -10.27
N PRO A 271 -23.21 -1.53 -11.53
CA PRO A 271 -22.86 -0.14 -11.84
C PRO A 271 -23.59 0.85 -10.92
N LYS A 272 -24.92 0.70 -10.78
CA LYS A 272 -25.71 1.54 -9.88
C LYS A 272 -25.22 1.52 -8.42
N GLN A 273 -24.83 0.36 -7.89
CA GLN A 273 -24.31 0.28 -6.53
C GLN A 273 -22.94 0.95 -6.42
N PHE A 274 -22.06 0.72 -7.41
CA PHE A 274 -20.73 1.33 -7.47
C PHE A 274 -20.85 2.87 -7.48
N ASP A 275 -21.66 3.41 -8.39
CA ASP A 275 -21.91 4.85 -8.55
C ASP A 275 -22.51 5.50 -7.30
N THR A 276 -23.30 4.75 -6.54
CA THR A 276 -23.98 5.26 -5.34
C THR A 276 -23.07 5.19 -4.11
N PHE A 277 -22.51 4.01 -3.82
CA PHE A 277 -21.89 3.73 -2.51
C PHE A 277 -20.37 3.73 -2.53
N TYR A 278 -19.74 3.47 -3.68
CA TYR A 278 -18.30 3.25 -3.76
C TYR A 278 -17.58 4.45 -4.37
N TRP A 279 -17.92 4.80 -5.61
CA TRP A 279 -17.19 5.79 -6.40
C TRP A 279 -17.12 7.18 -5.78
N PRO A 280 -18.20 7.77 -5.24
CA PRO A 280 -18.17 9.17 -4.81
C PRO A 280 -17.14 9.43 -3.69
N SER A 281 -17.14 8.59 -2.65
CA SER A 281 -16.22 8.73 -1.52
C SER A 281 -14.80 8.27 -1.87
N PHE A 282 -14.67 7.25 -2.73
CA PHE A 282 -13.37 6.78 -3.19
C PHE A 282 -12.68 7.82 -4.08
N LYS A 283 -13.39 8.39 -5.06
CA LYS A 283 -12.92 9.48 -5.91
C LYS A 283 -12.50 10.69 -5.07
N LYS A 284 -13.33 11.13 -4.13
CA LYS A 284 -13.02 12.22 -3.20
C LYS A 284 -11.69 11.97 -2.47
N THR A 285 -11.49 10.75 -1.96
CA THR A 285 -10.24 10.34 -1.28
C THR A 285 -9.04 10.44 -2.23
N MET A 286 -9.16 9.91 -3.44
CA MET A 286 -8.09 9.96 -4.44
C MET A 286 -7.77 11.39 -4.86
N GLU A 287 -8.76 12.25 -5.08
CA GLU A 287 -8.56 13.65 -5.46
C GLU A 287 -7.80 14.43 -4.38
N MET A 288 -8.08 14.19 -3.09
CA MET A 288 -7.31 14.78 -1.99
C MET A 288 -5.83 14.36 -2.03
N ILE A 289 -5.56 13.08 -2.28
CA ILE A 289 -4.20 12.54 -2.38
C ILE A 289 -3.48 13.12 -3.60
N ILE A 290 -4.16 13.21 -4.75
CA ILE A 290 -3.61 13.77 -5.99
C ILE A 290 -3.33 15.26 -5.83
N ALA A 291 -4.23 16.02 -5.19
CA ALA A 291 -4.04 17.44 -4.89
C ALA A 291 -2.85 17.70 -3.94
N ALA A 292 -2.48 16.72 -3.11
CA ALA A 292 -1.29 16.73 -2.26
C ALA A 292 0.02 16.41 -3.02
N GLY A 293 -0.07 16.18 -4.34
CA GLY A 293 1.08 15.92 -5.22
C GLY A 293 1.49 14.45 -5.30
N HIS A 294 0.65 13.51 -4.86
CA HIS A 294 0.94 12.08 -4.92
C HIS A 294 0.24 11.39 -6.10
N LYS A 295 0.93 10.42 -6.71
CA LYS A 295 0.32 9.45 -7.64
C LYS A 295 -0.30 8.31 -6.83
N ILE A 296 -1.22 7.57 -7.43
CA ILE A 296 -1.88 6.42 -6.80
C ILE A 296 -1.59 5.16 -7.61
N ARG A 297 -1.32 4.05 -6.93
CA ARG A 297 -1.28 2.71 -7.52
C ARG A 297 -2.49 1.94 -7.03
N LEU A 298 -3.46 1.79 -7.92
CA LEU A 298 -4.75 1.19 -7.67
C LEU A 298 -4.74 -0.25 -8.17
N TYR A 299 -4.88 -1.19 -7.24
CA TYR A 299 -5.15 -2.58 -7.59
C TYR A 299 -6.65 -2.80 -7.76
N MET A 300 -7.06 -3.04 -9.00
CA MET A 300 -8.44 -3.27 -9.40
C MET A 300 -8.78 -4.76 -9.29
N GLU A 301 -9.12 -5.25 -8.10
CA GLU A 301 -9.36 -6.68 -7.90
C GLU A 301 -10.61 -7.17 -8.62
N GLY A 302 -10.53 -8.37 -9.20
CA GLY A 302 -11.59 -8.95 -9.99
C GLY A 302 -11.84 -8.21 -11.30
N ASP A 303 -13.10 -8.19 -11.75
CA ASP A 303 -13.49 -7.57 -13.01
C ASP A 303 -14.07 -6.17 -12.77
N TRP A 304 -13.27 -5.15 -13.11
CA TRP A 304 -13.68 -3.74 -13.13
C TRP A 304 -14.30 -3.28 -14.44
N GLY A 305 -14.54 -4.19 -15.41
CA GLY A 305 -14.92 -3.90 -16.78
C GLY A 305 -16.15 -3.02 -16.98
N LYS A 306 -17.04 -2.97 -15.97
CA LYS A 306 -18.25 -2.13 -15.99
C LYS A 306 -18.01 -0.71 -15.49
N HIS A 307 -16.87 -0.47 -14.85
CA HIS A 307 -16.55 0.73 -14.07
C HIS A 307 -15.32 1.48 -14.62
N TRP A 308 -14.66 0.98 -15.67
CA TRP A 308 -13.43 1.57 -16.22
C TRP A 308 -13.56 3.03 -16.67
N HIS A 309 -14.72 3.43 -17.18
CA HIS A 309 -15.00 4.80 -17.61
C HIS A 309 -14.73 5.86 -16.53
N HIS A 310 -14.88 5.49 -15.24
CA HIS A 310 -14.57 6.36 -14.12
C HIS A 310 -13.10 6.77 -14.03
N MET A 311 -12.18 5.98 -14.59
CA MET A 311 -10.75 6.35 -14.61
C MET A 311 -10.49 7.62 -15.43
N LEU A 312 -11.37 7.95 -16.37
CA LEU A 312 -11.29 9.18 -17.17
C LEU A 312 -11.68 10.44 -16.37
N GLU A 313 -12.34 10.29 -15.22
CA GLU A 313 -12.74 11.41 -14.38
C GLU A 313 -11.60 11.98 -13.52
N LEU A 314 -10.54 11.19 -13.31
CA LEU A 314 -9.36 11.60 -12.55
C LEU A 314 -8.35 12.29 -13.47
N PRO A 315 -7.42 13.12 -12.95
CA PRO A 315 -6.42 13.78 -13.77
C PRO A 315 -5.53 12.79 -14.56
N LYS A 316 -5.20 13.13 -15.81
CA LYS A 316 -4.36 12.27 -16.68
C LYS A 316 -3.05 11.89 -15.99
N GLY A 317 -2.68 10.61 -16.07
CA GLY A 317 -1.44 10.07 -15.52
C GLY A 317 -1.34 10.20 -13.99
N SER A 318 -2.46 10.33 -13.26
CA SER A 318 -2.46 10.39 -11.79
C SER A 318 -2.51 9.02 -11.13
N VAL A 319 -2.99 7.99 -11.85
CA VAL A 319 -3.21 6.63 -11.34
C VAL A 319 -2.51 5.60 -12.22
N ILE A 320 -1.95 4.60 -11.55
CA ILE A 320 -1.52 3.33 -12.13
C ILE A 320 -2.59 2.31 -11.81
N CYS A 321 -3.17 1.68 -12.83
CA CYS A 321 -4.23 0.69 -12.68
C CYS A 321 -3.64 -0.71 -12.89
N ASP A 322 -3.40 -1.45 -11.80
CA ASP A 322 -3.06 -2.87 -11.87
C ASP A 322 -4.35 -3.64 -12.22
N ILE A 323 -4.40 -4.23 -13.42
CA ILE A 323 -5.56 -4.97 -13.94
C ILE A 323 -5.44 -6.43 -13.54
N ASP A 324 -6.35 -6.90 -12.68
CA ASP A 324 -6.35 -8.26 -12.17
C ASP A 324 -6.64 -9.31 -13.27
N ASP A 325 -6.41 -10.59 -12.95
CA ASP A 325 -6.57 -11.75 -13.84
C ASP A 325 -7.98 -11.85 -14.44
N GLN A 326 -9.01 -11.36 -13.75
CA GLN A 326 -10.39 -11.37 -14.22
C GLN A 326 -10.74 -10.19 -15.13
N GLY A 327 -9.93 -9.12 -15.14
CA GLY A 327 -10.12 -7.95 -15.98
C GLY A 327 -9.53 -8.15 -17.38
N ASP A 328 -10.24 -7.70 -18.41
CA ASP A 328 -9.68 -7.67 -19.77
C ASP A 328 -8.74 -6.46 -19.94
N ILE A 329 -7.44 -6.72 -19.80
CA ILE A 329 -6.41 -5.69 -19.93
C ILE A 329 -6.34 -5.04 -21.33
N PHE A 330 -6.76 -5.74 -22.39
CA PHE A 330 -6.78 -5.15 -23.74
C PHE A 330 -7.91 -4.15 -23.86
N LYS A 331 -9.08 -4.49 -23.31
CA LYS A 331 -10.21 -3.58 -23.26
C LYS A 331 -9.95 -2.40 -22.31
N ALA A 332 -9.26 -2.62 -21.19
CA ALA A 332 -8.79 -1.54 -20.31
C ALA A 332 -7.85 -0.56 -21.05
N LYS A 333 -6.91 -1.07 -21.87
CA LYS A 333 -6.03 -0.25 -22.71
C LYS A 333 -6.82 0.60 -23.70
N GLU A 334 -7.84 0.02 -24.34
CA GLU A 334 -8.72 0.72 -25.28
C GLU A 334 -9.52 1.84 -24.57
N GLU A 335 -10.19 1.53 -23.46
CA GLU A 335 -11.12 2.44 -22.82
C GLU A 335 -10.44 3.61 -22.08
N PHE A 336 -9.33 3.36 -21.39
CA PHE A 336 -8.69 4.40 -20.56
C PHE A 336 -7.16 4.37 -20.52
N GLY A 337 -6.49 3.41 -21.17
CA GLY A 337 -5.03 3.30 -21.17
C GLY A 337 -4.28 4.41 -21.93
N HIS A 338 -5.01 5.33 -22.56
CA HIS A 338 -4.49 6.60 -23.11
C HIS A 338 -4.50 7.75 -22.09
N HIS A 339 -5.16 7.54 -20.95
CA HIS A 339 -5.38 8.50 -19.88
C HIS A 339 -4.71 8.10 -18.56
N MET A 340 -4.64 6.80 -18.27
CA MET A 340 -3.91 6.25 -17.10
C MET A 340 -2.89 5.21 -17.51
N CYS A 341 -1.87 5.03 -16.67
CA CYS A 341 -0.94 3.92 -16.83
C CYS A 341 -1.64 2.62 -16.42
N ILE A 342 -1.47 1.56 -17.21
CA ILE A 342 -1.97 0.23 -16.88
C ILE A 342 -0.83 -0.73 -16.58
N ALA A 343 -1.07 -1.70 -15.70
CA ALA A 343 -0.09 -2.72 -15.34
C ALA A 343 -0.74 -4.10 -15.29
N GLY A 344 0.03 -5.12 -15.63
CA GLY A 344 -0.38 -6.52 -15.54
C GLY A 344 -0.44 -7.24 -16.89
N GLY A 345 -1.32 -8.23 -17.00
CA GLY A 345 -1.61 -8.92 -18.26
C GLY A 345 -1.09 -10.35 -18.38
N ILE A 346 -0.28 -10.85 -17.45
CA ILE A 346 0.07 -12.28 -17.37
C ILE A 346 -0.77 -12.95 -16.28
N PRO A 347 -1.68 -13.89 -16.62
CA PRO A 347 -2.52 -14.54 -15.61
C PRO A 347 -1.68 -15.29 -14.57
N SER A 348 -2.07 -15.24 -13.29
CA SER A 348 -1.39 -15.95 -12.19
C SER A 348 -1.20 -17.43 -12.47
N GLN A 349 -2.21 -18.07 -13.07
CA GLN A 349 -2.15 -19.49 -13.43
C GLN A 349 -1.04 -19.80 -14.44
N MET A 350 -0.68 -18.87 -15.32
CA MET A 350 0.39 -19.08 -16.29
C MET A 350 1.76 -19.13 -15.60
N PHE A 351 1.99 -18.30 -14.58
CA PHE A 351 3.21 -18.38 -13.77
C PHE A 351 3.31 -19.72 -13.01
N ILE A 352 2.20 -20.23 -12.48
CA ILE A 352 2.19 -21.44 -11.65
C ILE A 352 2.22 -22.73 -12.49
N LEU A 353 1.41 -22.79 -13.54
CA LEU A 353 1.14 -24.04 -14.28
C LEU A 353 1.67 -24.04 -15.71
N GLY A 354 1.84 -22.87 -16.32
CA GLY A 354 2.25 -22.75 -17.73
C GLY A 354 3.71 -23.14 -18.00
N THR A 355 4.10 -23.00 -19.26
CA THR A 355 5.48 -23.21 -19.73
C THR A 355 6.19 -21.90 -20.09
N PRO A 356 7.54 -21.89 -20.13
CA PRO A 356 8.32 -20.75 -20.60
C PRO A 356 7.90 -20.23 -21.99
N GLU A 357 7.52 -21.12 -22.91
CA GLU A 357 7.08 -20.77 -24.26
C GLU A 357 5.73 -20.05 -24.26
N GLU A 358 4.79 -20.48 -23.40
CA GLU A 358 3.51 -19.80 -23.23
C GLU A 358 3.70 -18.40 -22.64
N ILE A 359 4.64 -18.25 -21.70
CA ILE A 359 5.02 -16.96 -21.14
C ILE A 359 5.63 -16.05 -22.21
N ASP A 360 6.62 -16.52 -23.01
CA ASP A 360 7.23 -15.74 -24.10
C ASP A 360 6.16 -15.27 -25.10
N ALA A 361 5.29 -16.19 -25.53
CA ALA A 361 4.21 -15.87 -26.46
C ALA A 361 3.23 -14.84 -25.89
N ARG A 362 2.87 -14.96 -24.61
CA ARG A 362 2.00 -13.99 -23.94
C ARG A 362 2.66 -12.62 -23.83
N VAL A 363 3.90 -12.56 -23.38
CA VAL A 363 4.66 -11.31 -23.25
C VAL A 363 4.81 -10.62 -24.60
N LYS A 364 5.10 -11.36 -25.67
CA LYS A 364 5.17 -10.81 -27.03
C LYS A 364 3.88 -10.06 -27.41
N ILE A 365 2.71 -10.71 -27.20
CA ILE A 365 1.41 -10.11 -27.50
C ILE A 365 1.16 -8.85 -26.66
N LEU A 366 1.52 -8.88 -25.37
CA LEU A 366 1.37 -7.74 -24.48
C LEU A 366 2.26 -6.56 -24.92
N CYS A 367 3.51 -6.82 -25.30
CA CYS A 367 4.41 -5.80 -25.85
C CYS A 367 3.85 -5.17 -27.13
N GLU A 368 3.37 -6.00 -28.07
CA GLU A 368 2.84 -5.55 -29.37
C GLU A 368 1.52 -4.78 -29.26
N LYS A 369 0.66 -5.10 -28.28
CA LYS A 369 -0.68 -4.51 -28.16
C LYS A 369 -0.80 -3.43 -27.09
N LEU A 370 -0.18 -3.63 -25.92
CA LEU A 370 -0.31 -2.73 -24.78
C LEU A 370 0.85 -1.73 -24.69
N GLY A 371 2.03 -2.12 -25.18
CA GLY A 371 3.21 -1.27 -25.18
C GLY A 371 3.11 -0.09 -26.14
N VAL A 372 2.32 -0.20 -27.21
CA VAL A 372 2.18 0.89 -28.20
C VAL A 372 1.71 2.18 -27.52
N GLY A 373 2.46 3.27 -27.73
CA GLY A 373 2.20 4.58 -27.12
C GLY A 373 2.67 4.74 -25.67
N GLY A 374 3.34 3.75 -25.08
CA GLY A 374 3.80 3.80 -23.69
C GLY A 374 2.65 3.61 -22.69
N GLY A 375 2.88 4.00 -21.43
CA GLY A 375 1.85 3.94 -20.37
C GLY A 375 1.43 2.53 -19.96
N TYR A 376 2.31 1.54 -20.15
CA TYR A 376 2.07 0.15 -19.80
C TYR A 376 3.27 -0.44 -19.05
N MET A 377 3.00 -1.23 -18.01
CA MET A 377 3.98 -1.97 -17.23
C MET A 377 3.70 -3.48 -17.27
N MET A 378 4.75 -4.27 -17.46
CA MET A 378 4.64 -5.73 -17.45
C MET A 378 4.41 -6.23 -16.02
N GLY A 379 3.47 -7.16 -15.86
CA GLY A 379 3.24 -7.85 -14.60
C GLY A 379 2.17 -8.95 -14.70
N GLY A 380 1.91 -9.60 -13.56
CA GLY A 380 0.67 -10.36 -13.34
C GLY A 380 -0.47 -9.45 -12.93
N GLY A 381 -1.64 -9.99 -12.57
CA GLY A 381 -2.78 -9.18 -12.14
C GLY A 381 -2.41 -8.11 -11.10
N CYS A 382 -1.60 -8.52 -10.11
CA CYS A 382 -1.07 -7.62 -9.08
C CYS A 382 0.27 -8.08 -8.49
N TYR A 383 0.54 -9.39 -8.52
CA TYR A 383 1.75 -9.97 -7.95
C TYR A 383 2.16 -11.26 -8.68
N LEU A 384 3.39 -11.70 -8.44
CA LEU A 384 3.88 -13.05 -8.72
C LEU A 384 3.33 -14.00 -7.67
N PRO A 385 2.51 -15.00 -8.02
CA PRO A 385 2.08 -15.98 -7.03
C PRO A 385 3.27 -16.65 -6.33
N VAL A 386 3.15 -16.94 -5.04
CA VAL A 386 4.21 -17.62 -4.26
C VAL A 386 4.63 -18.97 -4.86
N ASN A 387 3.72 -19.62 -5.59
CA ASN A 387 3.96 -20.91 -6.26
C ASN A 387 4.39 -20.74 -7.73
N SER A 388 4.85 -19.56 -8.14
CA SER A 388 5.36 -19.34 -9.49
C SER A 388 6.58 -20.21 -9.75
N LYS A 389 6.70 -20.75 -10.97
CA LYS A 389 7.90 -21.48 -11.38
C LYS A 389 9.02 -20.48 -11.72
N PRO A 390 10.24 -20.61 -11.17
CA PRO A 390 11.36 -19.70 -11.49
C PRO A 390 11.65 -19.58 -12.99
N GLU A 391 11.56 -20.68 -13.74
CA GLU A 391 11.73 -20.69 -15.20
C GLU A 391 10.68 -19.84 -15.93
N ASN A 392 9.46 -19.75 -15.41
CA ASN A 392 8.40 -18.90 -15.98
C ASN A 392 8.65 -17.41 -15.66
N VAL A 393 9.16 -17.09 -14.47
CA VAL A 393 9.57 -15.72 -14.12
C VAL A 393 10.74 -15.28 -14.99
N ARG A 394 11.73 -16.16 -15.22
CA ARG A 394 12.84 -15.90 -16.13
C ARG A 394 12.36 -15.70 -17.57
N ALA A 395 11.49 -16.58 -18.07
CA ALA A 395 10.93 -16.45 -19.42
C ALA A 395 10.20 -15.11 -19.62
N MET A 396 9.48 -14.62 -18.61
CA MET A 396 8.84 -13.30 -18.65
C MET A 396 9.89 -12.20 -18.82
N VAL A 397 10.92 -12.20 -17.98
CA VAL A 397 12.00 -11.20 -18.03
C VAL A 397 12.69 -11.20 -19.38
N ASP A 398 13.12 -12.38 -19.85
CA ASP A 398 13.85 -12.51 -21.11
C ASP A 398 12.99 -12.05 -22.30
N ALA A 399 11.69 -12.38 -22.30
CA ALA A 399 10.75 -11.95 -23.32
C ALA A 399 10.51 -10.43 -23.29
N VAL A 400 10.44 -9.78 -22.12
CA VAL A 400 10.39 -8.31 -22.03
C VAL A 400 11.66 -7.69 -22.60
N MET A 401 12.83 -8.23 -22.27
CA MET A 401 14.10 -7.74 -22.79
C MET A 401 14.25 -7.95 -24.30
N LYS A 402 13.53 -8.92 -24.86
CA LYS A 402 13.49 -9.23 -26.29
C LYS A 402 12.50 -8.37 -27.07
N TYR A 403 11.28 -8.18 -26.57
CA TYR A 403 10.18 -7.55 -27.31
C TYR A 403 9.75 -6.17 -26.78
N GLY A 404 10.14 -5.80 -25.57
CA GLY A 404 9.61 -4.63 -24.86
C GLY A 404 10.37 -3.31 -25.07
N TRP A 405 11.39 -3.27 -25.94
CA TRP A 405 12.15 -2.04 -26.21
C TRP A 405 11.40 -1.11 -27.15
N TYR A 406 11.36 0.19 -26.81
CA TYR A 406 10.87 1.26 -27.67
C TYR A 406 12.03 1.96 -28.38
N ASP A 407 12.98 2.49 -27.60
CA ASP A 407 14.17 3.18 -28.10
C ASP A 407 15.31 3.13 -27.05
N LYS A 408 16.44 2.54 -27.44
CA LYS A 408 17.63 2.40 -26.58
C LYS A 408 18.37 3.73 -26.33
N ASN A 409 18.06 4.76 -27.11
CA ASN A 409 18.65 6.09 -26.98
C ASN A 409 17.98 6.91 -25.87
N ILE A 410 16.74 6.59 -25.51
CA ILE A 410 16.08 7.21 -24.35
C ILE A 410 16.83 6.79 -23.09
N LYS A 411 17.17 7.78 -22.25
CA LYS A 411 17.78 7.57 -20.93
C LYS A 411 16.82 8.11 -19.87
N PRO A 412 15.91 7.28 -19.35
CA PRO A 412 14.95 7.73 -18.36
C PRO A 412 15.67 8.30 -17.13
N ARG A 413 15.15 9.40 -16.60
CA ARG A 413 15.66 10.06 -15.38
C ARG A 413 14.49 10.37 -14.45
N PRO A 414 14.72 10.40 -13.13
CA PRO A 414 13.66 10.73 -12.19
C PRO A 414 13.06 12.11 -12.48
N LEU A 415 11.72 12.18 -12.40
CA LEU A 415 10.98 13.42 -12.56
C LEU A 415 11.13 14.29 -11.30
N PRO A 416 11.08 15.63 -11.44
CA PRO A 416 10.99 16.51 -10.29
C PRO A 416 9.69 16.23 -9.51
N PRO A 417 9.66 16.48 -8.19
CA PRO A 417 8.43 16.35 -7.40
C PRO A 417 7.32 17.24 -7.97
N LEU A 418 6.08 16.74 -7.95
CA LEU A 418 4.93 17.52 -8.39
C LEU A 418 4.72 18.75 -7.46
N PRO A 419 4.26 19.88 -8.01
CA PRO A 419 3.84 21.02 -7.21
C PRO A 419 2.68 20.62 -6.29
N VAL A 420 2.64 21.22 -5.11
CA VAL A 420 1.64 20.94 -4.09
C VAL A 420 0.77 22.16 -3.90
N SER A 421 -0.53 21.92 -3.82
CA SER A 421 -1.50 22.96 -3.49
C SER A 421 -1.24 23.46 -2.05
N SER A 422 -1.27 24.77 -1.83
CA SER A 422 -1.11 25.34 -0.47
C SER A 422 -2.20 24.87 0.48
N GLU A 423 -3.36 24.50 -0.06
CA GLU A 423 -4.47 23.87 0.64
C GLU A 423 -4.92 22.64 -0.17
N ILE A 424 -5.30 21.56 0.51
CA ILE A 424 -5.83 20.34 -0.10
C ILE A 424 -7.36 20.39 0.03
N PRO A 425 -8.12 20.65 -1.05
CA PRO A 425 -9.57 20.76 -0.99
C PRO A 425 -10.21 19.49 -0.39
N GLY A 426 -11.15 19.66 0.53
CA GLY A 426 -11.88 18.55 1.14
C GLY A 426 -11.19 17.82 2.30
N LEU A 427 -9.88 18.05 2.54
CA LEU A 427 -9.15 17.36 3.63
C LEU A 427 -9.56 17.88 5.03
N GLY A 428 -10.03 19.13 5.11
CA GLY A 428 -10.51 19.77 6.34
C GLY A 428 -9.42 19.94 7.42
N GLN A 429 -9.83 20.04 8.68
CA GLN A 429 -8.94 20.04 9.85
C GLN A 429 -8.69 18.60 10.33
N GLN A 430 -7.50 18.34 10.89
CA GLN A 430 -7.18 17.05 11.51
C GLN A 430 -8.09 16.82 12.72
N GLN A 431 -8.77 15.68 12.76
CA GLN A 431 -9.45 15.21 13.97
C GLN A 431 -8.41 14.77 15.00
N VAL A 432 -8.68 15.09 16.27
CA VAL A 432 -7.85 14.75 17.43
C VAL A 432 -8.78 14.36 18.58
N LEU A 433 -8.30 13.54 19.52
CA LEU A 433 -9.10 13.16 20.70
C LEU A 433 -8.93 14.17 21.83
N THR A 434 -7.72 14.73 21.97
CA THR A 434 -7.45 15.77 22.96
C THR A 434 -7.05 17.08 22.28
N PRO A 435 -8.02 17.94 21.93
CA PRO A 435 -7.73 19.25 21.35
C PRO A 435 -6.81 20.07 22.25
N TRP A 436 -6.00 20.92 21.63
CA TRP A 436 -5.07 21.80 22.36
C TRP A 436 -5.75 22.63 23.46
N GLU A 437 -6.97 23.11 23.23
CA GLU A 437 -7.70 23.91 24.22
C GLU A 437 -8.02 23.15 25.51
N VAL A 438 -8.25 21.83 25.41
CA VAL A 438 -8.41 20.97 26.59
C VAL A 438 -7.07 20.88 27.33
N LYS A 439 -5.99 20.59 26.60
CA LYS A 439 -4.65 20.47 27.19
C LYS A 439 -4.18 21.78 27.84
N LYS A 440 -4.45 22.92 27.22
CA LYS A 440 -4.15 24.25 27.74
C LYS A 440 -4.88 24.52 29.04
N THR A 441 -6.15 24.09 29.14
CA THR A 441 -6.94 24.19 30.36
C THR A 441 -6.33 23.36 31.49
N ASP A 442 -5.91 22.12 31.20
CA ASP A 442 -5.22 21.25 32.18
C ASP A 442 -3.91 21.85 32.70
N LEU A 443 -3.21 22.62 31.85
CA LEU A 443 -1.98 23.32 32.22
C LEU A 443 -2.23 24.60 33.03
N GLY A 444 -3.48 25.07 33.15
CA GLY A 444 -3.83 26.35 33.75
C GLY A 444 -3.47 27.56 32.88
N GLY A 445 -3.35 27.36 31.55
CA GLY A 445 -2.90 28.37 30.59
C GLY A 445 -1.43 28.23 30.19
N VAL A 446 -0.99 29.09 29.28
CA VAL A 446 0.42 29.17 28.83
C VAL A 446 0.94 30.57 29.09
N THR A 447 2.07 30.67 29.80
CA THR A 447 2.70 31.95 30.14
C THR A 447 3.69 32.44 29.07
N GLY A 448 4.18 31.54 28.22
CA GLY A 448 5.15 31.81 27.15
C GLY A 448 4.55 31.76 25.75
N ASN A 449 5.38 31.43 24.76
CA ASN A 449 4.92 31.28 23.38
C ASN A 449 4.08 30.02 23.22
N GLU A 450 2.75 30.18 23.16
CA GLU A 450 1.79 29.11 22.98
C GLU A 450 2.02 28.26 21.73
N ALA A 451 2.43 28.88 20.62
CA ALA A 451 2.64 28.17 19.36
C ALA A 451 3.74 27.09 19.47
N LEU A 452 4.79 27.34 20.25
CA LEU A 452 5.89 26.39 20.47
C LEU A 452 5.48 25.14 21.27
N ILE A 453 4.36 25.20 21.99
CA ILE A 453 3.82 24.08 22.77
C ILE A 453 2.66 23.41 22.03
N ARG A 454 1.78 24.23 21.45
CA ARG A 454 0.62 23.81 20.67
C ARG A 454 1.01 22.95 19.47
N GLN A 455 1.98 23.39 18.68
CA GLN A 455 2.33 22.70 17.44
C GLN A 455 2.83 21.26 17.67
N PRO A 456 3.79 20.98 18.58
CA PRO A 456 4.15 19.60 18.90
C PRO A 456 2.99 18.76 19.44
N TRP A 457 2.13 19.34 20.29
CA TRP A 457 0.95 18.64 20.82
C TRP A 457 -0.01 18.20 19.72
N GLU A 458 -0.44 19.14 18.87
CA GLU A 458 -1.36 18.85 17.76
C GLU A 458 -0.74 17.87 16.76
N THR A 459 0.58 17.93 16.55
CA THR A 459 1.29 16.98 15.69
C THR A 459 1.22 15.56 16.27
N ILE A 460 1.54 15.38 17.56
CA ILE A 460 1.53 14.06 18.21
C ILE A 460 0.10 13.50 18.32
N GLU A 461 -0.88 14.34 18.65
CA GLU A 461 -2.30 13.95 18.66
C GLU A 461 -2.77 13.52 17.26
N GLY A 462 -2.40 14.24 16.21
CA GLY A 462 -2.71 13.86 14.83
C GLY A 462 -2.05 12.54 14.42
N MET A 463 -0.79 12.30 14.83
CA MET A 463 -0.11 11.03 14.60
C MET A 463 -0.79 9.88 15.33
N ALA A 464 -1.19 10.07 16.60
CA ALA A 464 -1.91 9.08 17.38
C ALA A 464 -3.28 8.76 16.76
N PHE A 465 -4.01 9.78 16.31
CA PHE A 465 -5.28 9.61 15.61
C PHE A 465 -5.12 8.79 14.33
N ASN A 466 -4.13 9.13 13.49
CA ASN A 466 -3.86 8.38 12.25
C ASN A 466 -3.43 6.93 12.51
N TRP A 467 -2.73 6.68 13.62
CA TRP A 467 -2.32 5.34 14.02
C TRP A 467 -3.51 4.45 14.38
N LEU A 468 -4.63 4.99 14.88
CA LEU A 468 -5.85 4.21 15.13
C LEU A 468 -6.32 3.49 13.86
N TRP A 469 -6.22 4.19 12.71
CA TRP A 469 -6.69 3.70 11.42
C TRP A 469 -5.74 2.72 10.75
N SER A 470 -4.48 2.61 11.21
CA SER A 470 -3.54 1.58 10.75
C SER A 470 -4.01 0.15 11.05
N TRP A 471 -4.97 -0.01 11.96
CA TRP A 471 -5.52 -1.29 12.39
C TRP A 471 -6.83 -1.66 11.71
N ALA A 472 -7.28 -0.80 10.80
CA ALA A 472 -8.44 -1.02 9.95
C ALA A 472 -8.05 -1.09 8.45
N PHE A 473 -6.75 -1.20 8.16
CA PHE A 473 -6.19 -1.44 6.83
C PHE A 473 -5.89 -2.92 6.63
#